data_AF-A0A838D2Y6-F1
#
_entry.id   AF-A0A838D2Y6-F1
#
_cell.length_a   1.000
_cell.length_b   1.000
_cell.length_c   1.000
_cell.angle_alpha   90.00
_cell.angle_beta   90.00
_cell.angle_gamma   90.00
#
_symmetry.space_group_name_H-M   'P 1'
#
loop_
_entity.id
_entity.type
_entity.pdbx_description
1 polymer ?
#
loop_
_entity_poly.entity_id
_entity_poly.type
_entity_poly.pdbx_seq_one_letter_code
_entity_poly.pdbx_strand_id
1 'polypeptide(L)'
;GVTAAGALSFALYFFLREDGELFWFKILGFLGPLVLTFAVIGFVGLLREARGAARRTAAVLGAVLLVLMVNAGAAREISETYEYATAALLELDAWDEHLPAGASVRIDVQPTGYQLWTWYMLDDRPVSASAPLVGFFPHPPVGLTGDFALVEAWAQPPPDAAGQAVLRNAGYAMYPLRPNGALDVSSQELVWPYTKINPNEGL
;
A
#
# COMPACT_ATOMS: atom_id res chain seq x y z
N GLY A 1 -36.84 -11.04 10.00
CA GLY A 1 -36.58 -10.52 11.35
C GLY A 1 -35.12 -10.69 11.72
N VAL A 2 -34.69 -11.92 11.98
CA VAL A 2 -33.32 -12.27 12.43
C VAL A 2 -32.22 -11.78 11.48
N THR A 3 -32.40 -11.92 10.16
CA THR A 3 -31.41 -11.49 9.17
C THR A 3 -31.18 -9.98 9.16
N ALA A 4 -32.25 -9.19 9.29
CA ALA A 4 -32.17 -7.74 9.32
C ALA A 4 -31.55 -7.23 10.64
N ALA A 5 -31.92 -7.86 11.77
CA ALA A 5 -31.30 -7.57 13.06
C ALA A 5 -29.80 -7.92 13.05
N GLY A 6 -29.42 -9.07 12.49
CA GLY A 6 -28.02 -9.47 12.33
C GLY A 6 -27.22 -8.49 11.47
N ALA A 7 -27.79 -8.05 10.32
CA ALA A 7 -27.14 -7.06 9.46
C ALA A 7 -26.96 -5.70 10.15
N LEU A 8 -27.96 -5.23 10.91
CA LEU A 8 -27.89 -4.00 11.70
C LEU A 8 -26.84 -4.07 12.81
N SER A 9 -26.79 -5.18 13.55
CA SER A 9 -25.78 -5.39 14.59
C SER A 9 -24.37 -5.43 14.00
N PHE A 10 -24.20 -6.08 12.84
CA PHE A 10 -22.93 -6.13 12.13
C PHE A 10 -22.49 -4.74 11.64
N ALA A 11 -23.41 -3.98 11.03
CA ALA A 11 -23.15 -2.61 10.59
C ALA A 11 -22.78 -1.69 11.77
N LEU A 12 -23.49 -1.80 12.90
CA LEU A 12 -23.19 -1.03 14.11
C LEU A 12 -21.83 -1.43 14.71
N TYR A 13 -21.50 -2.71 14.72
CA TYR A 13 -20.21 -3.20 15.20
C TYR A 13 -19.05 -2.60 14.39
N PHE A 14 -19.15 -2.57 13.06
CA PHE A 14 -18.12 -1.94 12.22
C PHE A 14 -18.12 -0.41 12.31
N PHE A 15 -19.28 0.22 12.47
CA PHE A 15 -19.37 1.67 12.64
C PHE A 15 -18.72 2.15 13.94
N LEU A 16 -18.83 1.37 15.02
CA LEU A 16 -18.24 1.69 16.33
C LEU A 16 -16.77 1.29 16.46
N ARG A 17 -16.19 0.64 15.45
CA ARG A 17 -14.81 0.16 15.50
C ARG A 17 -13.88 1.25 14.96
N GLU A 18 -12.98 1.73 15.80
CA GLU A 18 -12.03 2.80 15.45
C GLU A 18 -10.75 2.27 14.76
N ASP A 19 -10.40 1.00 14.97
CA ASP A 19 -9.19 0.37 14.43
C ASP A 19 -9.49 -0.81 13.49
N GLY A 20 -9.08 -0.68 12.23
CA GLY A 20 -9.00 -1.78 11.27
C GLY A 20 -7.61 -2.42 11.29
N GLU A 21 -7.48 -3.67 11.74
CA GLU A 21 -6.22 -4.38 11.56
C GLU A 21 -6.00 -4.60 10.05
N LEU A 22 -4.82 -4.26 9.54
CA LEU A 22 -4.44 -4.35 8.11
C LEU A 22 -4.82 -5.69 7.44
N PHE A 23 -4.91 -6.79 8.21
CA PHE A 23 -5.33 -8.10 7.73
C PHE A 23 -6.81 -8.17 7.29
N TRP A 24 -7.69 -7.36 7.87
CA TRP A 24 -9.11 -7.35 7.50
C TRP A 24 -9.40 -6.57 6.22
N PHE A 25 -8.47 -5.76 5.72
CA PHE A 25 -8.70 -4.96 4.50
C PHE A 25 -9.06 -5.83 3.30
N LYS A 26 -8.39 -6.98 3.12
CA LYS A 26 -8.76 -7.93 2.05
C LYS A 26 -10.16 -8.48 2.26
N ILE A 27 -10.48 -8.94 3.47
CA ILE A 27 -11.79 -9.54 3.77
C ILE A 27 -12.90 -8.49 3.59
N LEU A 28 -12.71 -7.27 4.10
CA LEU A 28 -13.67 -6.16 3.96
C LEU A 28 -13.80 -5.70 2.51
N GLY A 29 -12.70 -5.65 1.77
CA GLY A 29 -12.68 -5.37 0.33
C GLY A 29 -13.50 -6.38 -0.48
N PHE A 30 -13.54 -7.66 -0.07
CA PHE A 30 -14.42 -8.67 -0.67
C PHE A 30 -15.85 -8.64 -0.12
N LEU A 31 -16.03 -8.32 1.17
CA LEU A 31 -17.34 -8.31 1.82
C LEU A 31 -18.21 -7.15 1.34
N GLY A 32 -17.62 -5.97 1.12
CA GLY A 32 -18.33 -4.77 0.66
C GLY A 32 -19.16 -5.00 -0.61
N PRO A 33 -18.55 -5.46 -1.72
CA PRO A 33 -19.27 -5.79 -2.95
C PRO A 33 -20.34 -6.87 -2.77
N LEU A 34 -20.10 -7.88 -1.92
CA LEU A 34 -21.08 -8.93 -1.64
C LEU A 34 -22.29 -8.37 -0.88
N VAL A 35 -22.07 -7.56 0.16
CA VAL A 35 -23.14 -6.90 0.92
C VAL A 35 -23.94 -5.97 0.00
N LEU A 36 -23.28 -5.21 -0.85
CA LEU A 36 -23.93 -4.35 -1.84
C LEU A 36 -24.79 -5.17 -2.82
N THR A 37 -24.26 -6.29 -3.31
CA THR A 37 -24.97 -7.20 -4.22
C THR A 37 -26.22 -7.77 -3.54
N PHE A 38 -26.11 -8.26 -2.30
CA PHE A 38 -27.26 -8.76 -1.54
C PHE A 38 -28.28 -7.66 -1.25
N ALA A 39 -27.84 -6.45 -0.95
CA ALA A 39 -28.73 -5.31 -0.74
C ALA A 39 -29.51 -4.97 -2.03
N VAL A 40 -28.85 -4.92 -3.18
CA VAL A 40 -29.48 -4.68 -4.49
C VAL A 40 -30.49 -5.79 -4.82
N ILE A 41 -30.12 -7.07 -4.66
CA ILE A 41 -31.02 -8.20 -4.90
C ILE A 41 -32.24 -8.13 -3.98
N GLY A 42 -32.03 -7.81 -2.69
CA GLY A 42 -33.10 -7.62 -1.71
C GLY A 42 -34.06 -6.49 -2.09
N PHE A 43 -33.53 -5.34 -2.54
CA PHE A 43 -34.35 -4.22 -3.02
C PHE A 43 -35.14 -4.55 -4.28
N VAL A 44 -34.55 -5.26 -5.24
CA VAL A 44 -35.24 -5.73 -6.45
C VAL A 44 -36.37 -6.69 -6.09
N GLY A 45 -36.13 -7.63 -5.16
CA GLY A 45 -37.16 -8.52 -4.64
C GLY A 45 -38.32 -7.75 -3.98
N LEU A 46 -38.00 -6.81 -3.09
CA LEU A 46 -38.99 -5.94 -2.45
C LEU A 46 -39.80 -5.13 -3.46
N LEU A 47 -39.18 -4.58 -4.50
CA LEU A 47 -39.87 -3.83 -5.55
C LEU A 47 -40.84 -4.71 -6.35
N ARG A 48 -40.45 -5.97 -6.65
CA ARG A 48 -41.29 -6.93 -7.37
C ARG A 48 -42.50 -7.36 -6.54
N GLU A 49 -42.33 -7.53 -5.24
CA GLU A 49 -43.38 -8.01 -4.33
C GLU A 49 -44.22 -6.88 -3.71
N ALA A 50 -43.78 -5.62 -3.83
CA ALA A 50 -44.47 -4.45 -3.29
C ALA A 50 -45.83 -4.23 -3.95
N ARG A 51 -46.88 -4.74 -3.31
CA ARG A 51 -48.27 -4.36 -3.55
C ARG A 51 -48.57 -3.07 -2.78
N GLY A 52 -48.88 -1.99 -3.52
CA GLY A 52 -49.23 -0.67 -2.99
C GLY A 52 -48.13 0.39 -3.14
N ALA A 53 -48.56 1.63 -3.39
CA ALA A 53 -47.68 2.77 -3.67
C ALA A 53 -46.69 3.08 -2.53
N ALA A 54 -47.12 2.92 -1.27
CA ALA A 54 -46.27 3.19 -0.10
C ALA A 54 -45.04 2.27 -0.04
N ARG A 55 -45.21 0.96 -0.28
CA ARG A 55 -44.09 -0.01 -0.25
C ARG A 55 -43.11 0.21 -1.40
N ARG A 56 -43.61 0.55 -2.59
CA ARG A 56 -42.75 0.90 -3.73
C ARG A 56 -41.94 2.15 -3.44
N THR A 57 -42.57 3.18 -2.87
CA THR A 57 -41.89 4.42 -2.50
C THR A 57 -40.80 4.15 -1.47
N ALA A 58 -41.08 3.35 -0.43
CA ALA A 58 -40.07 2.97 0.56
C ALA A 58 -38.90 2.20 -0.05
N ALA A 59 -39.16 1.26 -0.96
CA ALA A 59 -38.10 0.49 -1.62
C ALA A 59 -37.24 1.37 -2.55
N VAL A 60 -37.85 2.29 -3.30
CA VAL A 60 -37.12 3.27 -4.13
C VAL A 60 -36.28 4.19 -3.25
N LEU A 61 -36.84 4.76 -2.18
CA LEU A 61 -36.11 5.62 -1.26
C LEU A 61 -34.94 4.89 -0.60
N GLY A 62 -35.13 3.63 -0.20
CA GLY A 62 -34.06 2.81 0.36
C GLY A 62 -32.94 2.54 -0.64
N ALA A 63 -33.28 2.27 -1.91
CA ALA A 63 -32.28 2.09 -2.97
C ALA A 63 -31.51 3.39 -3.25
N VAL A 64 -32.19 4.55 -3.30
CA VAL A 64 -31.56 5.86 -3.47
C VAL A 64 -30.61 6.15 -2.31
N LEU A 65 -31.06 5.93 -1.07
CA LEU A 65 -30.23 6.13 0.12
C LEU A 65 -28.98 5.24 0.09
N LEU A 66 -29.12 3.97 -0.29
CA LEU A 66 -28.00 3.05 -0.44
C LEU A 66 -26.96 3.58 -1.44
N VAL A 67 -27.40 4.02 -2.61
CA VAL A 67 -26.51 4.60 -3.64
C VAL A 67 -25.78 5.83 -3.11
N LEU A 68 -26.49 6.72 -2.40
CA LEU A 68 -25.89 7.92 -1.81
C LEU A 68 -24.84 7.57 -0.75
N MET A 69 -25.14 6.61 0.14
CA MET A 69 -24.19 6.18 1.17
C MET A 69 -22.95 5.51 0.57
N VAL A 70 -23.11 4.66 -0.45
CA VAL A 70 -21.99 4.03 -1.15
C VAL A 70 -21.11 5.07 -1.84
N ASN A 71 -21.70 6.05 -2.53
CA ASN A 71 -20.94 7.11 -3.18
C ASN A 71 -20.21 8.00 -2.17
N ALA A 72 -20.87 8.38 -1.07
CA ALA A 72 -20.25 9.19 -0.03
C ALA A 72 -19.10 8.44 0.66
N GLY A 73 -19.30 7.15 0.96
CA GLY A 73 -18.26 6.29 1.52
C GLY A 73 -17.08 6.12 0.57
N ALA A 74 -17.34 5.83 -0.71
CA ALA A 74 -16.30 5.69 -1.73
C ALA A 74 -15.52 6.99 -1.96
N ALA A 75 -16.21 8.14 -2.03
CA ALA A 75 -15.56 9.44 -2.19
C ALA A 75 -14.67 9.78 -1.00
N ARG A 76 -15.13 9.49 0.22
CA ARG A 76 -14.34 9.65 1.44
C ARG A 76 -13.11 8.75 1.43
N GLU A 77 -13.30 7.46 1.12
CA GLU A 77 -12.20 6.49 1.04
C GLU A 77 -11.17 6.93 -0.01
N ILE A 78 -11.60 7.39 -1.19
CA ILE A 78 -10.71 7.92 -2.23
C ILE A 78 -9.96 9.17 -1.73
N SER A 79 -10.60 10.02 -0.92
CA SER A 79 -9.96 11.23 -0.39
C SER A 79 -9.01 10.97 0.78
N GLU A 80 -9.23 9.88 1.53
CA GLU A 80 -8.45 9.50 2.72
C GLU A 80 -7.40 8.42 2.41
N THR A 81 -7.58 7.64 1.34
CA THR A 81 -6.60 6.66 0.87
C THR A 81 -5.44 7.39 0.22
N TYR A 82 -4.34 7.46 0.95
CA TYR A 82 -3.09 7.98 0.42
C TYR A 82 -2.65 7.15 -0.79
N GLU A 83 -2.10 7.84 -1.79
CA GLU A 83 -1.52 7.21 -2.97
C GLU A 83 -0.24 6.44 -2.55
N TYR A 84 -0.38 5.17 -2.18
CA TYR A 84 0.75 4.34 -1.74
C TYR A 84 1.81 4.14 -2.83
N ALA A 85 1.43 4.31 -4.11
CA ALA A 85 2.30 4.24 -5.27
C ALA A 85 2.08 5.48 -6.15
N THR A 86 2.64 6.61 -5.73
CA THR A 86 2.57 7.86 -6.52
C THR A 86 3.12 7.66 -7.93
N ALA A 87 2.66 8.48 -8.88
CA ALA A 87 3.23 8.47 -10.24
C ALA A 87 4.77 8.57 -10.24
N ALA A 88 5.34 9.41 -9.37
CA ALA A 88 6.79 9.54 -9.21
C ALA A 88 7.47 8.27 -8.65
N LEU A 89 6.77 7.49 -7.83
CA LEU A 89 7.28 6.20 -7.35
C LEU A 89 7.23 5.15 -8.45
N LEU A 90 6.13 5.09 -9.22
CA LEU A 90 5.99 4.15 -10.34
C LEU A 90 7.00 4.42 -11.46
N GLU A 91 7.39 5.68 -11.67
CA GLU A 91 8.44 6.04 -12.63
C GLU A 91 9.83 5.46 -12.29
N LEU A 92 10.07 5.02 -11.04
CA LEU A 92 11.34 4.38 -10.68
C LEU A 92 11.54 3.04 -11.38
N ASP A 93 10.47 2.34 -11.73
CA ASP A 93 10.53 1.08 -12.49
C ASP A 93 11.28 1.25 -13.81
N ALA A 94 10.98 2.35 -14.53
CA ALA A 94 11.67 2.69 -15.76
C ALA A 94 13.14 3.14 -15.54
N TRP A 95 13.52 3.51 -14.31
CA TRP A 95 14.92 3.88 -14.03
C TRP A 95 15.83 2.66 -14.05
N ASP A 96 15.29 1.48 -13.74
CA ASP A 96 16.04 0.24 -13.80
C ASP A 96 16.72 0.10 -15.17
N GLU A 97 15.97 0.26 -16.27
CA GLU A 97 16.48 0.12 -17.64
C GLU A 97 17.63 1.08 -17.97
N HIS A 98 17.75 2.20 -17.25
CA HIS A 98 18.76 3.22 -17.49
C HIS A 98 20.05 2.99 -16.69
N LEU A 99 20.04 2.07 -15.72
CA LEU A 99 21.20 1.79 -14.88
C LEU A 99 22.13 0.75 -15.52
N PRO A 100 23.46 0.92 -15.40
CA PRO A 100 24.43 -0.07 -15.88
C PRO A 100 24.13 -1.45 -15.29
N ALA A 101 24.22 -2.51 -16.09
CA ALA A 101 23.92 -3.87 -15.65
C ALA A 101 24.73 -4.25 -14.40
N GLY A 102 24.05 -4.78 -13.38
CA GLY A 102 24.67 -5.18 -12.11
C GLY A 102 25.00 -4.05 -11.14
N ALA A 103 24.69 -2.79 -11.50
CA ALA A 103 24.89 -1.67 -10.59
C ALA A 103 24.03 -1.80 -9.33
N SER A 104 24.60 -1.47 -8.18
CA SER A 104 23.90 -1.50 -6.89
C SER A 104 23.32 -0.15 -6.51
N VAL A 105 22.21 -0.17 -5.76
CA VAL A 105 21.52 1.04 -5.31
C VAL A 105 21.37 1.04 -3.79
N ARG A 106 21.94 2.06 -3.14
CA ARG A 106 21.67 2.38 -1.73
C ARG A 106 20.42 3.24 -1.62
N ILE A 107 19.42 2.76 -0.90
CA ILE A 107 18.18 3.49 -0.65
C ILE A 107 18.36 4.35 0.60
N ASP A 108 18.34 5.66 0.40
CA ASP A 108 18.43 6.72 1.40
C ASP A 108 17.09 7.48 1.54
N VAL A 109 15.99 6.84 1.14
CA VAL A 109 14.61 7.30 1.37
C VAL A 109 14.23 7.01 2.82
N GLN A 110 13.42 7.87 3.45
CA GLN A 110 13.01 7.67 4.85
C GLN A 110 12.31 6.33 5.07
N PRO A 111 12.51 5.67 6.24
CA PRO A 111 11.95 4.35 6.56
C PRO A 111 10.43 4.41 6.77
N THR A 112 9.72 4.57 5.67
CA THR A 112 8.26 4.61 5.55
C THR A 112 7.82 3.59 4.49
N GLY A 113 6.52 3.46 4.24
CA GLY A 113 6.03 2.59 3.16
C GLY A 113 6.65 2.89 1.79
N TYR A 114 7.05 4.14 1.52
CA TYR A 114 7.72 4.49 0.28
C TYR A 114 9.07 3.81 0.11
N GLN A 115 9.85 3.63 1.17
CA GLN A 115 11.15 2.95 1.07
C GLN A 115 10.99 1.50 0.61
N LEU A 116 9.99 0.81 1.14
CA LEU A 116 9.65 -0.55 0.71
C LEU A 116 9.29 -0.58 -0.79
N TRP A 117 8.41 0.31 -1.22
CA TRP A 117 8.02 0.40 -2.63
C TRP A 117 9.18 0.79 -3.55
N THR A 118 10.08 1.67 -3.12
CA THR A 118 11.23 2.07 -3.96
C THR A 118 12.16 0.92 -4.27
N TRP A 119 12.29 -0.04 -3.34
CA TRP A 119 13.03 -1.26 -3.62
C TRP A 119 12.27 -2.18 -4.59
N TYR A 120 10.94 -2.35 -4.46
CA TYR A 120 10.17 -3.13 -5.43
C TYR A 120 10.25 -2.61 -6.86
N MET A 121 10.43 -1.30 -7.04
CA MET A 121 10.61 -0.67 -8.36
C MET A 121 12.06 -0.77 -8.87
N LEU A 122 12.97 -1.36 -8.09
CA LEU A 122 14.39 -1.57 -8.41
C LEU A 122 14.77 -3.03 -8.16
N ASP A 123 13.82 -3.96 -8.35
CA ASP A 123 13.98 -5.38 -7.98
C ASP A 123 15.04 -6.11 -8.81
N ASP A 124 15.29 -5.65 -10.04
CA ASP A 124 16.38 -6.13 -10.90
C ASP A 124 17.77 -5.67 -10.43
N ARG A 125 17.88 -4.82 -9.39
CA ARG A 125 19.15 -4.34 -8.83
C ARG A 125 19.48 -4.93 -7.46
N PRO A 126 20.77 -5.19 -7.18
CA PRO A 126 21.21 -5.35 -5.80
C PRO A 126 20.93 -4.05 -5.04
N VAL A 127 20.15 -4.13 -3.97
CA VAL A 127 19.82 -2.97 -3.15
C VAL A 127 20.33 -3.09 -1.72
N SER A 128 20.66 -1.97 -1.12
CA SER A 128 20.86 -1.83 0.33
C SER A 128 20.07 -0.62 0.83
N ALA A 129 19.93 -0.45 2.14
CA ALA A 129 19.40 0.79 2.71
C ALA A 129 20.29 1.28 3.85
N SER A 130 20.49 2.59 3.92
CA SER A 130 21.25 3.19 5.03
C SER A 130 20.49 3.11 6.36
N ALA A 131 19.16 3.17 6.30
CA ALA A 131 18.26 3.02 7.43
C ALA A 131 17.00 2.25 7.00
N PRO A 132 17.02 0.90 6.95
CA PRO A 132 15.89 0.12 6.47
C PRO A 132 14.65 0.22 7.39
N LEU A 133 13.47 0.15 6.78
CA LEU A 133 12.19 -0.07 7.45
C LEU A 133 12.17 -1.50 8.02
N VAL A 134 12.59 -1.64 9.28
CA VAL A 134 12.60 -2.91 10.02
C VAL A 134 11.24 -3.22 10.67
N GLY A 135 11.07 -4.46 11.12
CA GLY A 135 9.87 -4.93 11.80
C GLY A 135 9.05 -5.83 10.87
N PHE A 136 7.85 -5.38 10.48
CA PHE A 136 6.84 -6.23 9.82
C PHE A 136 7.15 -6.65 8.39
N PHE A 137 8.07 -5.96 7.70
CA PHE A 137 8.36 -6.21 6.29
C PHE A 137 9.79 -6.72 6.11
N PRO A 138 10.02 -7.59 5.11
CA PRO A 138 11.36 -7.85 4.62
C PRO A 138 11.98 -6.55 4.13
N HIS A 139 13.27 -6.39 4.34
CA HIS A 139 13.96 -5.16 3.99
C HIS A 139 15.31 -5.47 3.33
N PRO A 140 15.84 -4.54 2.51
CA PRO A 140 17.19 -4.69 1.99
C PRO A 140 18.22 -4.73 3.15
N PRO A 141 19.39 -5.34 2.94
CA PRO A 141 20.47 -5.32 3.93
C PRO A 141 20.86 -3.88 4.29
N VAL A 142 21.32 -3.70 5.54
CA VAL A 142 21.86 -2.40 5.99
C VAL A 142 23.19 -2.17 5.29
N GLY A 143 23.29 -1.09 4.50
CA GLY A 143 24.49 -0.78 3.72
C GLY A 143 24.73 0.73 3.60
N LEU A 144 26.00 1.11 3.55
CA LEU A 144 26.45 2.51 3.39
C LEU A 144 27.17 2.71 2.05
N THR A 145 27.13 1.73 1.17
CA THR A 145 27.87 1.63 -0.08
C THR A 145 26.92 1.24 -1.20
N GLY A 146 27.29 1.62 -2.42
CA GLY A 146 26.61 1.25 -3.66
C GLY A 146 27.18 2.04 -4.83
N ASP A 147 26.76 1.72 -6.04
CA ASP A 147 27.11 2.54 -7.22
C ASP A 147 26.27 3.82 -7.27
N PHE A 148 25.03 3.73 -6.81
CA PHE A 148 24.07 4.84 -6.78
C PHE A 148 23.40 4.96 -5.42
N ALA A 149 22.95 6.17 -5.08
CA ALA A 149 22.07 6.44 -3.96
C ALA A 149 20.74 7.01 -4.46
N LEU A 150 19.63 6.41 -4.03
CA LEU A 150 18.28 6.92 -4.24
C LEU A 150 17.84 7.71 -3.00
N VAL A 151 17.53 8.99 -3.19
CA VAL A 151 17.00 9.88 -2.15
C VAL A 151 15.66 10.49 -2.56
N GLU A 152 14.95 11.06 -1.60
CA GLU A 152 13.79 11.91 -1.87
C GLU A 152 14.22 13.15 -2.67
N ALA A 153 13.46 13.58 -3.68
CA ALA A 153 13.83 14.67 -4.59
C ALA A 153 14.05 16.02 -3.89
N TRP A 154 13.50 16.19 -2.69
CA TRP A 154 13.61 17.37 -1.84
C TRP A 154 14.69 17.23 -0.75
N ALA A 155 15.24 16.02 -0.56
CA ALA A 155 16.34 15.80 0.35
C ALA A 155 17.65 16.40 -0.22
N GLN A 156 18.59 16.68 0.67
CA GLN A 156 19.94 17.08 0.25
C GLN A 156 20.64 15.88 -0.42
N PRO A 157 21.52 16.13 -1.40
CA PRO A 157 22.38 15.09 -1.94
C PRO A 157 23.14 14.37 -0.81
N PRO A 158 23.34 13.05 -0.92
CA PRO A 158 24.08 12.33 0.09
C PRO A 158 25.53 12.85 0.14
N PRO A 159 26.19 12.92 1.31
CA PRO A 159 27.52 13.53 1.45
C PRO A 159 28.60 12.87 0.58
N ASP A 160 28.40 11.61 0.21
CA ASP A 160 29.29 10.80 -0.61
C ASP A 160 28.92 10.77 -2.10
N ALA A 161 27.95 11.59 -2.54
CA ALA A 161 27.67 11.78 -3.97
C ALA A 161 28.93 12.18 -4.74
N ALA A 162 29.13 11.57 -5.91
CA ALA A 162 30.24 11.84 -6.83
C ALA A 162 29.95 13.00 -7.79
N GLY A 163 28.70 13.46 -7.86
CA GLY A 163 28.28 14.50 -8.78
C GLY A 163 26.81 14.88 -8.62
N GLN A 164 26.23 15.43 -9.68
CA GLN A 164 24.80 15.74 -9.75
C GLN A 164 23.97 14.46 -9.89
N ALA A 165 22.65 14.59 -9.66
CA ALA A 165 21.73 13.50 -9.90
C ALA A 165 21.75 13.09 -11.39
N VAL A 166 21.85 11.79 -11.64
CA VAL A 166 21.81 11.20 -13.00
C VAL A 166 20.37 10.95 -13.45
N LEU A 167 19.45 10.71 -12.51
CA LEU A 167 18.02 10.53 -12.74
C LEU A 167 17.26 11.33 -11.68
N ARG A 168 16.11 11.92 -12.06
CA ARG A 168 15.27 12.71 -11.16
C ARG A 168 13.84 12.77 -11.67
N ASN A 169 12.89 12.73 -10.73
CA ASN A 169 11.51 13.10 -10.97
C ASN A 169 10.95 13.95 -9.81
N ALA A 170 9.62 14.07 -9.71
CA ALA A 170 8.97 14.88 -8.70
C ALA A 170 9.17 14.36 -7.26
N GLY A 171 9.39 13.05 -7.09
CA GLY A 171 9.47 12.40 -5.78
C GLY A 171 10.90 11.98 -5.38
N TYR A 172 11.76 11.69 -6.36
CA TYR A 172 13.05 11.06 -6.13
C TYR A 172 14.19 11.66 -6.96
N ALA A 173 15.41 11.45 -6.50
CA ALA A 173 16.64 11.73 -7.24
C ALA A 173 17.67 10.63 -6.99
N MET A 174 18.42 10.26 -8.04
CA MET A 174 19.47 9.25 -7.96
C MET A 174 20.83 9.87 -8.21
N TYR A 175 21.76 9.68 -7.28
CA TYR A 175 23.11 10.22 -7.33
C TYR A 175 24.13 9.10 -7.52
N PRO A 176 25.14 9.25 -8.40
CA PRO A 176 26.28 8.36 -8.42
C PRO A 176 27.06 8.53 -7.11
N LEU A 177 27.51 7.43 -6.51
CA LEU A 177 28.29 7.45 -5.28
C LEU A 177 29.79 7.39 -5.55
N ARG A 178 30.57 8.00 -4.64
CA ARG A 178 32.03 7.88 -4.66
C ARG A 178 32.43 6.52 -4.09
N PRO A 179 33.37 5.80 -4.73
CA PRO A 179 33.97 4.63 -4.11
C PRO A 179 34.60 5.02 -2.76
N ASN A 180 34.22 4.34 -1.69
CA ASN A 180 34.73 4.62 -0.33
C ASN A 180 35.56 3.46 0.25
N GLY A 181 35.76 2.38 -0.53
CA GLY A 181 36.54 1.21 -0.15
C GLY A 181 35.87 0.25 0.84
N ALA A 182 34.67 0.57 1.35
CA ALA A 182 33.88 -0.37 2.13
C ALA A 182 33.22 -1.41 1.21
N LEU A 183 32.92 -2.58 1.77
CA LEU A 183 32.25 -3.65 1.05
C LEU A 183 30.84 -3.20 0.64
N ASP A 184 30.47 -3.42 -0.61
CA ASP A 184 29.08 -3.33 -1.05
C ASP A 184 28.34 -4.59 -0.60
N VAL A 185 27.36 -4.39 0.28
CA VAL A 185 26.51 -5.45 0.85
C VAL A 185 25.13 -5.48 0.21
N SER A 186 24.91 -4.70 -0.84
CA SER A 186 23.65 -4.65 -1.57
C SER A 186 23.32 -6.04 -2.14
N SER A 187 22.05 -6.39 -2.08
CA SER A 187 21.57 -7.72 -2.46
C SER A 187 20.19 -7.62 -3.11
N GLN A 188 19.88 -8.55 -4.01
CA GLN A 188 18.51 -8.78 -4.46
C GLN A 188 17.70 -9.58 -3.43
N GLU A 189 18.40 -10.27 -2.51
CA GLU A 189 17.76 -10.99 -1.42
C GLU A 189 17.48 -10.06 -0.24
N LEU A 190 16.26 -10.18 0.28
CA LEU A 190 15.83 -9.44 1.44
C LEU A 190 16.21 -10.14 2.73
N VAL A 191 16.46 -9.31 3.74
CA VAL A 191 16.56 -9.74 5.12
C VAL A 191 15.16 -9.85 5.71
N TRP A 192 14.85 -11.03 6.25
CA TRP A 192 13.64 -11.27 7.02
C TRP A 192 13.97 -11.25 8.51
N PRO A 193 13.54 -10.24 9.29
CA PRO A 193 13.94 -10.12 10.70
C PRO A 193 13.25 -11.15 11.62
N TYR A 194 12.18 -11.80 11.16
CA TYR A 194 11.52 -12.86 11.93
C TYR A 194 12.13 -14.23 11.70
N THR A 195 12.66 -14.82 12.77
CA THR A 195 12.90 -16.26 12.84
C THR A 195 11.55 -16.96 12.78
N LYS A 196 11.37 -17.86 11.81
CA LYS A 196 10.18 -18.71 11.71
C LYS A 196 9.93 -19.34 13.09
N ILE A 197 8.77 -19.11 13.70
CA ILE A 197 8.40 -19.77 14.96
C ILE A 197 8.56 -21.27 14.72
N ASN A 198 9.47 -21.90 15.45
CA ASN A 198 9.71 -23.32 15.33
C ASN A 198 8.43 -24.03 15.80
N PRO A 199 7.69 -24.77 14.95
CA PRO A 199 6.44 -25.40 15.37
C PRO A 199 6.64 -26.46 16.46
N ASN A 200 7.89 -26.83 16.76
CA ASN A 200 8.26 -27.75 17.83
C ASN A 200 8.58 -27.05 19.16
N GLU A 201 8.68 -25.72 19.18
CA GLU A 201 8.81 -24.93 20.41
C GLU A 201 7.40 -24.45 20.79
N GLY A 202 6.67 -25.33 21.48
CA GLY A 202 5.33 -25.02 21.98
C GLY A 202 5.32 -23.78 22.88
N LEU A 203 4.25 -23.00 22.79
CA LEU A 203 3.92 -21.89 23.71
C LEU A 203 3.68 -22.39 25.14
#